data_AF-A0A202E7U4-F1
#
_entry.id   AF-A0A202E7U4-F1
#
_cell.length_a   1.000
_cell.length_b   1.000
_cell.length_c   1.000
_cell.angle_alpha   90.00
_cell.angle_beta   90.00
_cell.angle_gamma   90.00
#
_symmetry.space_group_name_H-M   'P 1'
#
loop_
_entity.id
_entity.type
_entity.pdbx_description
1 polymer ?
#
loop_
_entity_poly.entity_id
_entity_poly.type
_entity_poly.pdbx_seq_one_letter_code
_entity_poly.pdbx_strand_id
1 'polypeptide(L)'
;MMDEDRFTLFGVYVSPTVADALEEYIYEQAGVVDLESYFEETTAPISTDDPGADATNDFVSELVSEFATLYDEAAFDAVEAVDPTEFRLISVAATPSQVTALRERFEAAATIQETDLRTVHTAIVAAKLETDV
;
A
#
# COMPACT_ATOMS: atom_id res chain seq x y z
N MET A 1 -14.57 4.15 22.80
CA MET A 1 -14.01 2.92 22.22
C MET A 1 -15.01 2.43 21.20
N MET A 2 -14.98 2.96 19.98
CA MET A 2 -15.85 2.60 18.84
C MET A 2 -15.16 2.86 17.48
N ASP A 3 -13.85 3.15 17.47
CA ASP A 3 -13.10 3.50 16.24
C ASP A 3 -12.04 2.45 15.87
N GLU A 4 -11.91 1.39 16.67
CA GLU A 4 -10.99 0.27 16.44
C GLU A 4 -11.65 -0.87 15.64
N ASP A 5 -12.98 -0.88 15.52
CA ASP A 5 -13.77 -1.89 14.79
C ASP A 5 -14.00 -1.54 13.31
N ARG A 6 -13.25 -0.59 12.73
CA ARG A 6 -13.44 -0.16 11.33
C ARG A 6 -12.12 0.13 10.65
N PHE A 7 -11.95 -0.45 9.47
CA PHE A 7 -10.84 -0.08 8.60
C PHE A 7 -11.12 1.24 7.89
N THR A 8 -10.05 2.02 7.73
CA THR A 8 -10.00 3.22 6.91
C THR A 8 -9.30 2.90 5.60
N LEU A 9 -9.86 3.36 4.49
CA LEU A 9 -9.23 3.25 3.19
C LEU A 9 -8.10 4.28 3.07
N PHE A 10 -6.95 3.80 2.63
CA PHE A 10 -5.77 4.60 2.34
C PHE A 10 -5.29 4.29 0.93
N GLY A 11 -5.05 5.34 0.15
CA GLY A 11 -4.61 5.20 -1.24
C GLY A 11 -3.09 5.20 -1.36
N VAL A 12 -2.53 4.16 -1.99
CA VAL A 12 -1.13 4.08 -2.40
C VAL A 12 -1.02 4.19 -3.91
N TYR A 13 0.01 4.88 -4.38
CA TYR A 13 0.28 5.02 -5.82
C TYR A 13 1.38 4.04 -6.18
N VAL A 14 1.13 3.16 -7.13
CA VAL A 14 2.05 2.09 -7.54
C VAL A 14 2.19 2.04 -9.05
N SER A 15 3.37 1.64 -9.56
CA SER A 15 3.53 1.35 -10.99
C SER A 15 2.67 0.14 -11.39
N PRO A 16 2.35 -0.06 -12.68
CA PRO A 16 1.52 -1.17 -13.13
C PRO A 16 2.03 -2.54 -12.65
N THR A 17 3.33 -2.79 -12.74
CA THR A 17 3.97 -4.04 -12.30
C THR A 17 3.76 -4.27 -10.81
N VAL A 18 3.96 -3.23 -9.99
CA VAL A 18 3.80 -3.29 -8.54
C VAL A 18 2.33 -3.43 -8.14
N ALA A 19 1.41 -2.83 -8.92
CA ALA A 19 -0.03 -3.02 -8.73
C ALA A 19 -0.43 -4.48 -8.93
N ASP A 20 0.00 -5.08 -10.04
CA ASP A 20 -0.32 -6.47 -10.37
C ASP A 20 0.27 -7.43 -9.29
N ALA A 21 1.49 -7.17 -8.81
CA ALA A 21 2.11 -7.94 -7.71
C ALA A 21 1.39 -7.76 -6.36
N LEU A 22 0.92 -6.55 -6.06
CA LEU A 22 0.17 -6.28 -4.83
C LEU A 22 -1.19 -7.00 -4.85
N GLU A 23 -1.88 -6.98 -6.00
CA GLU A 23 -3.14 -7.69 -6.18
C GLU A 23 -2.95 -9.21 -6.01
N GLU A 24 -1.89 -9.77 -6.59
CA GLU A 24 -1.54 -11.19 -6.41
C GLU A 24 -1.26 -11.53 -4.94
N TYR A 25 -0.42 -10.73 -4.25
CA TYR A 25 -0.10 -10.94 -2.84
C TYR A 25 -1.35 -10.92 -1.95
N ILE A 26 -2.21 -9.91 -2.13
CA ILE A 26 -3.46 -9.80 -1.35
C ILE A 26 -4.41 -10.95 -1.68
N TYR A 27 -4.48 -11.39 -2.93
CA TYR A 27 -5.30 -12.54 -3.33
C TYR A 27 -4.85 -13.84 -2.62
N GLU A 28 -3.55 -14.09 -2.59
CA GLU A 28 -2.97 -15.26 -1.91
C GLU A 28 -3.25 -15.25 -0.41
N GLN A 29 -3.18 -14.08 0.22
CA GLN A 29 -3.39 -13.91 1.66
C GLN A 29 -4.88 -13.93 2.06
N ALA A 30 -5.75 -13.29 1.28
CA ALA A 30 -7.19 -13.21 1.55
C ALA A 30 -7.92 -14.53 1.26
N GLY A 31 -7.37 -15.37 0.39
CA GLY A 31 -7.94 -16.67 0.04
C GLY A 31 -9.21 -16.54 -0.81
N VAL A 32 -9.03 -16.44 -2.13
CA VAL A 32 -10.08 -16.43 -3.17
C VAL A 32 -11.18 -15.38 -2.91
N VAL A 33 -10.81 -14.12 -3.09
CA VAL A 33 -11.75 -13.02 -3.30
C VAL A 33 -11.52 -12.50 -4.72
N ASP A 34 -12.60 -12.29 -5.48
CA ASP A 34 -12.54 -11.68 -6.81
C ASP A 34 -12.25 -10.18 -6.62
N LEU A 35 -10.97 -9.80 -6.64
CA LEU A 35 -10.47 -8.47 -6.22
C LEU A 35 -10.74 -7.35 -7.22
N GLU A 36 -11.00 -7.67 -8.50
CA GLU A 36 -11.22 -6.68 -9.56
C GLU A 36 -12.40 -5.76 -9.20
N SER A 37 -13.53 -6.34 -8.72
CA SER A 37 -14.67 -5.54 -8.22
C SER A 37 -14.47 -4.98 -6.79
N TYR A 38 -13.53 -5.53 -6.01
CA TYR A 38 -13.37 -5.16 -4.60
C TYR A 38 -12.74 -3.77 -4.44
N PHE A 39 -11.70 -3.48 -5.23
CA PHE A 39 -11.01 -2.18 -5.19
C PHE A 39 -11.71 -1.09 -6.01
N GLU A 40 -12.55 -1.47 -6.98
CA GLU A 40 -13.30 -0.52 -7.81
C GLU A 40 -14.57 0.05 -7.12
N GLU A 41 -15.18 -0.67 -6.16
CA GLU A 41 -16.55 -0.35 -5.68
C GLU A 41 -16.71 -0.08 -4.16
N THR A 42 -15.65 -0.17 -3.35
CA THR A 42 -15.80 -0.03 -1.88
C THR A 42 -15.87 1.44 -1.42
N THR A 43 -17.09 1.89 -1.13
CA THR A 43 -17.34 3.13 -0.39
C THR A 43 -17.14 2.89 1.11
N ALA A 44 -16.20 3.60 1.75
CA ALA A 44 -15.92 3.46 3.18
C ALA A 44 -17.15 3.70 4.08
N PRO A 45 -17.24 3.06 5.26
CA PRO A 45 -16.26 2.14 5.88
C PRO A 45 -16.50 0.65 5.55
N ILE A 46 -15.42 -0.14 5.48
CA ILE A 46 -15.43 -1.60 5.29
C ILE A 46 -15.52 -2.31 6.65
N SER A 47 -16.29 -3.41 6.71
CA SER A 47 -16.43 -4.24 7.92
C SER A 47 -15.16 -5.07 8.18
N THR A 48 -14.85 -5.34 9.44
CA THR A 48 -13.71 -6.18 9.88
C THR A 48 -13.93 -7.68 9.70
N ASP A 49 -14.98 -8.09 8.98
CA ASP A 49 -15.23 -9.49 8.60
C ASP A 49 -14.88 -9.72 7.11
N ASP A 50 -14.25 -8.72 6.49
CA ASP A 50 -13.85 -8.79 5.10
C ASP A 50 -12.40 -9.30 4.99
N PRO A 51 -12.19 -10.49 4.40
CA PRO A 51 -10.87 -11.11 4.33
C PRO A 51 -9.88 -10.30 3.48
N GLY A 52 -10.36 -9.52 2.49
CA GLY A 52 -9.52 -8.60 1.74
C GLY A 52 -9.06 -7.42 2.61
N ALA A 53 -9.96 -6.89 3.44
CA ALA A 53 -9.62 -5.80 4.35
C ALA A 53 -8.62 -6.24 5.43
N ASP A 54 -8.81 -7.43 5.99
CA ASP A 54 -7.86 -8.03 6.94
C ASP A 54 -6.48 -8.25 6.30
N ALA A 55 -6.43 -8.82 5.08
CA ALA A 55 -5.17 -9.02 4.35
C ALA A 55 -4.46 -7.69 4.06
N THR A 56 -5.19 -6.65 3.64
CA THR A 56 -4.60 -5.33 3.43
C THR A 56 -4.15 -4.66 4.73
N ASN A 57 -4.88 -4.89 5.83
CA ASN A 57 -4.52 -4.36 7.14
C ASN A 57 -3.23 -4.98 7.66
N ASP A 58 -3.09 -6.30 7.51
CA ASP A 58 -1.87 -7.02 7.87
C ASP A 58 -0.69 -6.56 7.00
N PHE A 59 -0.89 -6.41 5.70
CA PHE A 59 0.11 -5.86 4.79
C PHE A 59 0.56 -4.44 5.22
N VAL A 60 -0.37 -3.54 5.55
CA VAL A 60 -0.02 -2.20 6.06
C VAL A 60 0.70 -2.29 7.40
N SER A 61 0.31 -3.21 8.28
CA SER A 61 0.98 -3.43 9.56
C SER A 61 2.45 -3.81 9.35
N GLU A 62 2.71 -4.73 8.43
CA GLU A 62 4.05 -5.16 8.03
C GLU A 62 4.85 -3.98 7.48
N LEU A 63 4.29 -3.23 6.51
CA LEU A 63 4.91 -2.03 5.96
C LEU A 63 5.33 -1.02 7.04
N VAL A 64 4.46 -0.76 8.02
CA VAL A 64 4.76 0.18 9.11
C VAL A 64 5.89 -0.35 10.01
N SER A 65 5.89 -1.66 10.27
CA SER A 65 6.86 -2.31 11.16
C SER A 65 8.25 -2.46 10.54
N GLU A 66 8.32 -2.72 9.24
CA GLU A 66 9.54 -3.00 8.48
C GLU A 66 10.04 -1.77 7.70
N PHE A 67 9.34 -0.64 7.82
CA PHE A 67 9.57 0.54 6.97
C PHE A 67 11.03 0.96 6.83
N ALA A 68 11.81 0.94 7.92
CA ALA A 68 13.20 1.34 7.88
C ALA A 68 14.06 0.41 7.01
N THR A 69 13.83 -0.90 7.09
CA THR A 69 14.49 -1.91 6.26
C THR A 69 14.08 -1.77 4.81
N LEU A 70 12.77 -1.66 4.55
CA LEU A 70 12.23 -1.46 3.20
C LEU A 70 12.73 -0.16 2.56
N TYR A 71 12.90 0.90 3.34
CA TYR A 71 13.45 2.16 2.88
C TYR A 71 14.90 2.03 2.41
N ASP A 72 15.72 1.25 3.11
CA ASP A 72 17.11 1.01 2.73
C ASP A 72 17.21 0.11 1.47
N GLU A 73 16.23 -0.77 1.26
CA GLU A 73 16.17 -1.68 0.10
C GLU A 73 15.47 -1.07 -1.13
N ALA A 74 14.70 0.00 -0.94
CA ALA A 74 13.89 0.62 -1.97
C ALA A 74 14.73 1.23 -3.11
N ALA A 75 14.41 0.83 -4.34
CA ALA A 75 15.05 1.32 -5.55
C ALA A 75 14.42 2.65 -6.04
N PHE A 76 14.52 3.72 -5.25
CA PHE A 76 13.92 5.03 -5.57
C PHE A 76 14.33 5.56 -6.95
N ASP A 77 15.62 5.46 -7.30
CA ASP A 77 16.16 5.91 -8.59
C ASP A 77 15.50 5.20 -9.79
N ALA A 78 15.16 3.92 -9.63
CA ALA A 78 14.51 3.14 -10.69
C ALA A 78 13.06 3.60 -10.91
N VAL A 79 12.36 3.96 -9.82
CA VAL A 79 10.98 4.45 -9.89
C VAL A 79 10.90 5.86 -10.47
N GLU A 80 11.89 6.73 -10.23
CA GLU A 80 11.91 8.07 -10.83
C GLU A 80 11.94 8.05 -12.36
N ALA A 81 12.36 6.94 -12.98
CA ALA A 81 12.34 6.74 -14.42
C ALA A 81 10.97 6.28 -14.98
N VAL A 82 10.03 5.88 -14.11
CA VAL A 82 8.67 5.48 -14.51
C VAL A 82 7.87 6.70 -14.95
N ASP A 83 7.04 6.54 -15.99
CA ASP A 83 6.22 7.65 -16.47
C ASP A 83 5.21 8.09 -15.39
N PRO A 84 5.15 9.40 -15.05
CA PRO A 84 4.28 9.93 -14.00
C PRO A 84 2.77 9.73 -14.26
N THR A 85 2.39 9.32 -15.47
CA THR A 85 1.01 9.01 -15.88
C THR A 85 0.65 7.52 -15.77
N GLU A 86 1.62 6.65 -15.51
CA GLU A 86 1.39 5.19 -15.45
C GLU A 86 1.06 4.69 -14.04
N PHE A 87 1.22 5.53 -13.01
CA PHE A 87 0.88 5.15 -11.63
C PHE A 87 -0.61 4.91 -11.45
N ARG A 88 -0.96 3.79 -10.81
CA ARG A 88 -2.32 3.43 -10.39
C ARG A 88 -2.52 3.75 -8.92
N LEU A 89 -3.71 4.22 -8.57
CA LEU A 89 -4.12 4.41 -7.18
C LEU A 89 -4.81 3.13 -6.68
N ILE A 90 -4.18 2.43 -5.74
CA ILE A 90 -4.75 1.23 -5.10
C ILE A 90 -5.19 1.61 -3.68
N SER A 91 -6.40 1.23 -3.31
CA SER A 91 -6.94 1.50 -1.97
C SER A 91 -6.71 0.30 -1.06
N VAL A 92 -5.96 0.49 0.03
CA VAL A 92 -5.75 -0.52 1.07
C VAL A 92 -6.56 -0.18 2.32
N ALA A 93 -7.12 -1.19 2.97
CA ALA A 93 -7.85 -1.02 4.22
C ALA A 93 -6.90 -1.26 5.41
N ALA A 94 -6.87 -0.35 6.38
CA ALA A 94 -6.08 -0.53 7.59
C ALA A 94 -6.68 0.24 8.77
N THR A 95 -6.23 -0.06 9.99
CA THR A 95 -6.68 0.71 11.16
C THR A 95 -6.28 2.19 11.03
N PRO A 96 -7.06 3.15 11.57
CA PRO A 96 -6.73 4.57 11.49
C PRO A 96 -5.34 4.93 12.03
N SER A 97 -4.87 4.22 13.06
CA SER A 97 -3.55 4.40 13.67
C SER A 97 -2.43 3.95 12.73
N GLN A 98 -2.58 2.81 12.06
CA GLN A 98 -1.62 2.35 11.05
C GLN A 98 -1.60 3.26 9.82
N VAL A 99 -2.76 3.72 9.34
CA VAL A 99 -2.83 4.69 8.23
C VAL A 99 -2.07 5.97 8.58
N THR A 100 -2.28 6.49 9.79
CA THR A 100 -1.58 7.69 10.28
C THR A 100 -0.07 7.44 10.31
N ALA A 101 0.36 6.32 10.92
CA ALA A 101 1.76 5.95 11.05
C ALA A 101 2.46 5.77 9.69
N LEU A 102 1.78 5.17 8.71
CA LEU A 102 2.31 4.97 7.37
C LEU A 102 2.42 6.28 6.59
N ARG A 103 1.41 7.16 6.69
CA ARG A 103 1.43 8.49 6.05
C ARG A 103 2.59 9.34 6.53
N GLU A 104 2.79 9.41 7.85
CA GLU A 104 3.91 10.17 8.43
C GLU A 104 5.27 9.67 7.91
N ARG A 105 5.43 8.35 7.75
CA ARG A 105 6.66 7.73 7.23
C ARG A 105 6.86 8.02 5.75
N PHE A 106 5.81 7.91 4.93
CA PHE A 106 5.89 8.25 3.51
C PHE A 106 6.19 9.73 3.26
N GLU A 107 5.55 10.64 4.01
CA GLU A 107 5.82 12.07 3.93
C GLU A 107 7.27 12.40 4.34
N ALA A 108 7.77 11.75 5.40
CA ALA A 108 9.16 11.88 5.81
C ALA A 108 10.13 11.35 4.73
N ALA A 109 9.86 10.18 4.16
CA ALA A 109 10.68 9.58 3.10
C ALA A 109 10.71 10.47 1.84
N ALA A 110 9.56 11.00 1.41
CA ALA A 110 9.47 11.92 0.28
C ALA A 110 10.28 13.19 0.50
N THR A 111 10.25 13.70 1.74
CA THR A 111 11.06 14.87 2.12
C THR A 111 12.56 14.58 2.09
N ILE A 112 12.99 13.40 2.58
CA ILE A 112 14.41 13.01 2.64
C ILE A 112 14.96 12.71 1.24
N GLN A 113 14.19 12.03 0.39
CA GLN A 113 14.58 11.70 -0.99
C GLN A 113 14.36 12.85 -1.98
N GLU A 114 13.75 13.96 -1.53
CA GLU A 114 13.39 15.10 -2.39
C GLU A 114 12.56 14.70 -3.63
N THR A 115 11.73 13.65 -3.47
CA THR A 115 10.91 13.05 -4.55
C THR A 115 9.42 13.11 -4.19
N ASP A 116 8.55 12.76 -5.14
CA ASP A 116 7.12 12.76 -4.90
C ASP A 116 6.61 11.46 -4.27
N LEU A 117 5.40 11.53 -3.68
CA LEU A 117 4.81 10.40 -2.96
C LEU A 117 4.58 9.17 -3.84
N ARG A 118 4.40 9.32 -5.17
CA ARG A 118 4.23 8.16 -6.07
C ARG A 118 5.50 7.34 -6.13
N THR A 119 6.65 8.01 -6.22
CA THR A 119 7.96 7.37 -6.19
C THR A 119 8.17 6.63 -4.88
N VAL A 120 7.89 7.27 -3.76
CA VAL A 120 8.06 6.66 -2.43
C VAL A 120 7.12 5.48 -2.23
N HIS A 121 5.83 5.63 -2.52
CA HIS A 121 4.84 4.57 -2.37
C HIS A 121 5.25 3.35 -3.20
N THR A 122 5.59 3.54 -4.47
CA THR A 122 5.97 2.46 -5.37
C THR A 122 7.26 1.78 -4.92
N ALA A 123 8.31 2.53 -4.60
CA ALA A 123 9.61 1.96 -4.24
C ALA A 123 9.53 1.11 -2.96
N ILE A 124 8.80 1.58 -1.94
CA ILE A 124 8.64 0.87 -0.67
C ILE A 124 7.73 -0.37 -0.84
N VAL A 125 6.64 -0.25 -1.59
CA VAL A 125 5.73 -1.39 -1.84
C VAL A 125 6.44 -2.45 -2.69
N ALA A 126 7.20 -2.04 -3.70
CA ALA A 126 7.99 -2.95 -4.53
C ALA A 126 9.05 -3.71 -3.71
N ALA A 127 9.75 -3.01 -2.81
CA ALA A 127 10.69 -3.64 -1.90
C ALA A 127 10.02 -4.70 -1.00
N LYS A 128 8.82 -4.42 -0.46
CA LYS A 128 8.08 -5.38 0.38
C LYS A 128 7.63 -6.61 -0.40
N LEU A 129 7.26 -6.43 -1.66
CA LEU A 129 6.81 -7.51 -2.54
C LEU A 129 7.97 -8.23 -3.25
N GLU A 130 9.22 -7.78 -3.03
CA GLU A 130 10.41 -8.29 -3.72
C GLU A 130 10.25 -8.27 -5.26
N THR A 131 9.58 -7.24 -5.79
CA THR A 131 9.28 -7.08 -7.22
C THR A 131 10.03 -5.89 -7.83
N ASP A 132 10.27 -5.97 -9.14
CA ASP A 132 10.79 -4.86 -9.93
C ASP A 132 9.71 -3.78 -10.15
N VAL A 133 10.17 -2.56 -10.48
CA VAL A 133 9.36 -1.35 -10.64
C VAL A 133 9.15 -0.91 -12.08
#